data_AF-A0A354DHT9-F1
#
_entry.id   AF-A0A354DHT9-F1
#
_cell.length_a   1.000
_cell.length_b   1.000
_cell.length_c   1.000
_cell.angle_alpha   90.00
_cell.angle_beta   90.00
_cell.angle_gamma   90.00
#
_symmetry.space_group_name_H-M   'P 1'
#
loop_
_entity.id
_entity.type
_entity.pdbx_description
1 polymer ?
#
loop_
_entity_poly.entity_id
_entity_poly.type
_entity_poly.pdbx_seq_one_letter_code
_entity_poly.pdbx_strand_id
1 'polypeptide(L)' 'MPDIGKNEAYPGFIPNHNHGSVNYTSVDDGHVHQYLFVTSPAIQGQGGGHVHYYDVYTTVDDGHKHQIKGFNQPAPGY' A
#
# COMPACT_ATOMS: atom_id res chain seq x y z
N MET A 1 -5.44 7.41 5.59
CA MET A 1 -5.47 7.91 4.20
C MET A 1 -6.88 8.43 3.95
N PRO A 2 -7.05 9.56 3.24
CA PRO A 2 -8.38 10.08 2.89
C PRO A 2 -9.15 9.06 2.06
N ASP A 3 -10.48 9.17 2.04
CA ASP A 3 -11.32 8.41 1.12
C ASP A 3 -11.10 8.95 -0.28
N ILE A 4 -10.70 8.06 -1.20
CA ILE A 4 -10.40 8.40 -2.59
C ILE A 4 -11.19 7.42 -3.47
N GLY A 5 -11.91 7.96 -4.44
CA GLY A 5 -12.65 7.16 -5.43
C GLY A 5 -11.74 6.65 -6.55
N LYS A 6 -12.18 5.61 -7.28
CA LYS A 6 -11.45 5.03 -8.44
C LYS A 6 -11.00 6.00 -9.53
N ASN A 7 -11.68 7.15 -9.65
CA ASN A 7 -11.39 8.14 -10.69
C ASN A 7 -10.54 9.31 -10.17
N GLU A 8 -10.06 9.23 -8.94
CA GLU A 8 -9.34 10.31 -8.27
C GLU A 8 -7.86 9.95 -8.11
N ALA A 9 -6.96 10.90 -8.37
CA ALA A 9 -5.53 10.70 -8.19
C ALA A 9 -5.18 10.75 -6.69
N TYR A 10 -4.36 9.79 -6.22
CA TYR A 10 -3.84 9.84 -4.86
C TYR A 10 -2.80 10.98 -4.72
N PRO A 11 -3.01 11.97 -3.83
CA PRO A 11 -2.03 13.02 -3.59
C PRO A 11 -0.94 12.48 -2.64
N GLY A 12 0.06 11.79 -3.19
CA GLY A 12 1.07 11.08 -2.40
C GLY A 12 2.47 11.22 -2.93
N PHE A 13 3.06 12.41 -2.81
CA PHE A 13 4.51 12.56 -2.85
C PHE A 13 5.05 12.41 -1.43
N ILE A 14 5.86 11.37 -1.18
CA ILE A 14 6.60 11.20 0.08
C ILE A 14 8.09 11.48 -0.20
N PRO A 15 8.66 12.57 0.35
CA PRO A 15 10.09 12.83 0.21
C PRO A 15 10.93 11.66 0.78
N ASN A 16 11.98 11.25 0.05
CA ASN A 16 12.86 10.13 0.38
C ASN A 16 12.24 8.72 0.29
N HIS A 17 11.09 8.54 -0.36
CA HIS A 17 10.52 7.22 -0.65
C HIS A 17 9.67 7.23 -1.94
N ASN A 18 10.03 6.46 -2.97
CA ASN A 18 9.16 6.24 -4.13
C ASN A 18 9.32 4.87 -4.80
N HIS A 19 8.63 3.85 -4.28
CA HIS A 19 8.09 2.78 -5.12
C HIS A 19 6.63 2.57 -4.74
N GLY A 20 5.76 3.44 -5.24
CA GLY A 20 4.31 3.20 -5.17
C GLY A 20 3.93 2.28 -6.32
N SER A 21 3.30 1.15 -6.03
CA SER A 21 2.60 0.37 -7.06
C SER A 21 1.11 0.64 -6.95
N VAL A 22 0.48 0.95 -8.09
CA VAL A 22 -0.99 0.94 -8.19
C VAL A 22 -1.37 -0.48 -8.56
N ASN A 23 -2.18 -1.10 -7.72
CA ASN A 23 -2.64 -2.47 -7.91
C ASN A 23 -4.16 -2.51 -7.88
N TYR A 24 -4.69 -3.61 -8.42
CA TYR A 24 -6.10 -3.94 -8.37
C TYR A 24 -6.30 -5.18 -7.50
N THR A 25 -7.39 -5.24 -6.75
CA THR A 25 -7.83 -6.48 -6.11
C THR A 25 -8.30 -7.49 -7.16
N SER A 26 -8.49 -8.75 -6.75
CA SER A 26 -9.29 -9.70 -7.52
C SER A 26 -10.71 -9.17 -7.71
N VAL A 27 -11.41 -9.70 -8.73
CA VAL A 27 -12.84 -9.46 -8.90
C VAL A 27 -13.58 -10.24 -7.81
N ASP A 28 -14.34 -9.54 -6.98
CA ASP A 28 -15.29 -10.12 -6.02
C ASP A 28 -16.60 -9.31 -6.09
N ASP A 29 -17.74 -9.98 -5.96
CA ASP A 29 -19.09 -9.39 -6.12
C ASP A 29 -19.24 -8.41 -7.30
N GLY A 30 -18.65 -8.76 -8.46
CA GLY A 30 -18.78 -8.00 -9.70
C GLY A 30 -17.93 -6.74 -9.82
N HIS A 31 -17.04 -6.45 -8.86
CA HIS A 31 -16.15 -5.27 -8.94
C HIS A 31 -14.72 -5.55 -8.46
N VAL A 32 -13.81 -4.61 -8.73
CA VAL A 32 -12.44 -4.56 -8.22
C VAL A 32 -12.24 -3.29 -7.44
N HIS A 33 -11.22 -3.21 -6.60
CA HIS A 33 -10.76 -1.96 -6.01
C HIS A 33 -9.34 -1.65 -6.47
N GLN A 34 -9.00 -0.36 -6.55
CA GLN A 34 -7.63 0.08 -6.72
C GLN A 34 -6.99 0.37 -5.36
N TYR A 35 -5.69 0.22 -5.23
CA TYR A 35 -4.94 0.73 -4.08
C TYR A 35 -3.53 1.17 -4.48
N LEU A 36 -3.05 2.21 -3.81
CA LEU A 36 -1.66 2.63 -3.90
C LEU A 36 -0.88 1.97 -2.75
N PHE A 37 0.01 1.05 -3.08
CA PHE A 37 0.84 0.37 -2.09
C PHE A 37 2.11 1.16 -1.84
N VAL A 38 2.16 1.88 -0.72
CA VAL A 38 3.34 2.59 -0.23
C VAL A 38 3.73 2.03 1.13
N THR A 39 4.99 1.62 1.25
CA THR A 39 5.52 1.07 2.49
C THR A 39 6.19 2.15 3.36
N SER A 40 6.39 1.86 4.63
CA SER A 40 7.22 2.69 5.52
C SER A 40 8.69 2.72 5.07
N PRO A 41 9.51 3.62 5.63
CA PRO A 41 10.95 3.45 5.64
C PRO A 41 11.37 2.07 6.19
N ALA A 42 12.57 1.62 5.82
CA ALA A 42 13.12 0.34 6.24
C ALA A 42 13.25 0.26 7.77
N ILE A 43 12.66 -0.77 8.36
CA ILE A 43 12.81 -1.15 9.77
C ILE A 43 13.91 -2.20 9.85
N GLN A 44 15.03 -1.81 10.46
CA GLN A 44 16.22 -2.66 10.53
C GLN A 44 16.00 -3.83 11.49
N GLY A 45 16.29 -5.04 11.02
CA GLY A 45 16.30 -6.27 11.78
C GLY A 45 17.70 -6.65 12.26
N GLN A 46 17.80 -7.76 12.99
CA GLN A 46 19.11 -8.30 13.36
C GLN A 46 19.85 -8.87 12.13
N GLY A 47 21.18 -8.80 12.15
CA GLY A 47 22.01 -9.34 11.06
C GLY A 47 22.01 -8.49 9.79
N GLY A 48 21.59 -7.22 9.88
CA GLY A 48 21.61 -6.29 8.76
C GLY A 48 20.45 -6.44 7.78
N GLY A 49 19.50 -7.35 8.00
CA GLY A 49 18.27 -7.40 7.20
C GLY A 49 17.31 -6.25 7.53
N HIS A 50 16.29 -6.06 6.71
CA HIS A 50 15.22 -5.10 6.99
C HIS A 50 13.86 -5.57 6.47
N VAL A 51 12.80 -5.03 7.06
CA VAL A 51 11.41 -5.14 6.59
C VAL A 51 10.82 -3.75 6.40
N HIS A 52 9.71 -3.67 5.70
CA HIS A 52 8.89 -2.48 5.60
C HIS A 52 7.47 -2.79 6.05
N TYR A 53 6.89 -1.90 6.85
CA TYR A 53 5.49 -1.97 7.26
C TYR A 53 4.60 -1.31 6.20
N TYR A 54 3.39 -1.80 6.03
CA TYR A 54 2.36 -1.16 5.20
C TYR A 54 1.03 -1.11 5.95
N ASP A 55 0.31 0.00 5.78
CA ASP A 55 -1.08 0.21 6.21
C ASP A 55 -1.79 0.96 5.10
N VAL A 56 -2.49 0.23 4.25
CA VAL A 56 -3.01 0.71 2.98
C VAL A 56 -4.51 0.49 2.93
N TYR A 57 -5.21 1.45 2.34
CA TYR A 57 -6.63 1.33 2.05
C TYR A 57 -6.84 1.22 0.55
N THR A 58 -7.86 0.46 0.16
CA THR A 58 -8.37 0.51 -1.21
C THR A 58 -9.20 1.76 -1.46
N THR A 59 -9.49 2.04 -2.72
CA THR A 59 -10.51 3.02 -3.12
C THR A 59 -11.87 2.68 -2.51
N VAL A 60 -12.68 3.71 -2.29
CA VAL A 60 -14.08 3.53 -1.91
C VAL A 60 -14.87 3.17 -3.15
N ASP A 61 -15.49 1.99 -3.12
CA ASP A 61 -16.31 1.44 -4.18
C ASP A 61 -17.53 0.78 -3.58
N ASP A 62 -18.69 0.98 -4.21
CA ASP A 62 -19.97 0.43 -3.74
C ASP A 62 -20.20 0.63 -2.24
N GLY A 63 -19.85 1.83 -1.76
CA GLY A 63 -20.05 2.27 -0.38
C GLY A 63 -19.06 1.73 0.65
N HIS A 64 -18.01 1.00 0.26
CA HIS A 64 -17.03 0.45 1.20
C HIS A 64 -15.59 0.48 0.67
N LYS A 65 -14.64 0.17 1.55
CA LYS A 65 -13.21 0.04 1.25
C LYS A 65 -12.61 -1.05 2.13
N HIS A 66 -11.48 -1.59 1.71
CA HIS A 66 -10.71 -2.56 2.48
C HIS A 66 -9.46 -1.91 3.07
N GLN A 67 -8.99 -2.49 4.18
CA GLN A 67 -7.72 -2.14 4.80
C GLN A 67 -6.79 -3.34 4.79
N ILE A 68 -5.56 -3.14 4.33
CA ILE A 68 -4.53 -4.16 4.22
C ILE A 68 -3.33 -3.72 5.06
N LYS A 69 -2.92 -4.54 6.04
CA LYS A 69 -1.79 -4.25 6.93
C LYS A 69 -0.84 -5.41 7.05
N GLY A 70 0.43 -5.10 7.23
CA GLY A 70 1.43 -6.12 7.49
C GLY A 70 2.85 -5.64 7.26
N PHE A 71 3.75 -6.61 7.22
CA PHE A 71 5.14 -6.42 6.83
C PHE A 71 5.39 -7.14 5.52
N ASN A 72 6.27 -6.59 4.70
CA ASN A 72 6.81 -7.34 3.57
C ASN A 72 7.75 -8.46 4.07
N GLN A 73 8.22 -9.28 3.14
CA GLN A 73 9.23 -10.29 3.47
C GLN A 73 10.59 -9.63 3.76
N PRO A 74 11.39 -10.20 4.67
CA PRO A 74 12.73 -9.69 4.97
C PRO A 74 13.59 -9.60 3.72
N ALA A 75 14.21 -8.44 3.52
CA ALA A 75 15.25 -8.23 2.52
C ALA A 75 16.61 -8.11 3.21
N PRO A 76 17.72 -8.52 2.55
CA PRO A 76 19.06 -8.15 3.00
C PRO A 76 19.17 -6.62 3.07
N GLY A 77 19.81 -6.08 4.10
CA GLY A 77 20.23 -4.68 4.06
C GLY A 77 21.43 -4.49 3.16
N TYR A 78 21.69 -3.23 2.84
CA TYR A 78 22.84 -2.79 2.06
C TYR A 78 24.16 -3.09 2.75
#